data_AF-A0A7V5MIA3-F1
#
_entry.id   AF-A0A7V5MIA3-F1
#
_cell.length_a   1.000
_cell.length_b   1.000
_cell.length_c   1.000
_cell.angle_alpha   90.00
_cell.angle_beta   90.00
_cell.angle_gamma   90.00
#
_symmetry.space_group_name_H-M   'P 1'
#
loop_
_entity.id
_entity.type
_entity.pdbx_description
1 polymer ?
#
loop_
_entity_poly.entity_id
_entity_poly.type
_entity_poly.pdbx_seq_one_letter_code
_entity_poly.pdbx_strand_id
1 'polypeptide(L)'
;MKYDPSEFPGQTTATGGAESATIYLKRNTSYQKWYAGNMQSTGLYAPAHTDITVMLPENVDENKMQLQIGVGDNVGGIFRHEINLKRPPKYVKKYKFIDSNGASTKTITVQHPYGGLIFLKSFDTTKSESDTATVNFSGVQQAVRFVLGETTEEQWNTLRGSATAPKAELESKHHIITVAKANMASLSFAEVMQLAEAYDQEAQNAYDFYGYDRECGDTFIEHTPPSCSNDKKPAHKNREVFDPHISIGAGHSGYPVMVMKWKLESSSFPQDPTNSWLLWHEMGHNMVESWLGIPGATEVANNVMCLHQQKRFGQTLKTDASIGNVSVILAKGQPWADGGNFGRLLMFHQLAKWIDANYLSDFKAKNSKYYEANGDPKSDYPFLDGDGFDLYKILHREARDGTTSSDKYDVCMKQSGKTKTDMLAICSSAILELNTKPFFEAWKAGVIGIGNVGGQNIYDATGGITSGLDTGYTTVPSPTIESYVGGL
;
A
#
# COMPACT_ATOMS: atom_id res chain seq x y z
N MET A 1 -10.64 -14.73 -29.86
CA MET A 1 -10.04 -13.85 -28.85
C MET A 1 -9.68 -12.53 -29.52
N LYS A 2 -10.04 -11.38 -28.94
CA LYS A 2 -9.84 -10.02 -29.52
C LYS A 2 -8.57 -9.31 -28.99
N TYR A 3 -7.64 -10.06 -28.40
CA TYR A 3 -6.42 -9.51 -27.83
C TYR A 3 -5.22 -10.02 -28.64
N ASP A 4 -4.29 -9.10 -28.89
CA ASP A 4 -3.02 -9.36 -29.57
C ASP A 4 -1.89 -9.52 -28.54
N PRO A 5 -1.26 -10.72 -28.43
CA PRO A 5 -0.13 -10.93 -27.55
C PRO A 5 1.13 -10.11 -27.86
N SER A 6 1.17 -9.44 -29.00
CA SER A 6 2.16 -8.41 -29.29
C SER A 6 1.99 -7.15 -28.41
N GLU A 7 0.78 -6.84 -27.93
CA GLU A 7 0.46 -5.61 -27.17
C GLU A 7 0.68 -5.74 -25.66
N PHE A 8 0.56 -6.95 -25.11
CA PHE A 8 0.77 -7.24 -23.69
C PHE A 8 1.00 -8.74 -23.47
N PRO A 9 1.92 -9.22 -22.61
CA PRO A 9 2.94 -8.44 -21.92
C PRO A 9 3.97 -7.82 -22.90
N GLY A 10 3.86 -8.15 -24.19
CA GLY A 10 4.61 -7.61 -25.31
C GLY A 10 5.47 -8.69 -25.97
N GLN A 11 5.67 -8.59 -27.28
CA GLN A 11 6.60 -9.46 -28.02
C GLN A 11 7.98 -8.81 -28.15
N THR A 12 9.03 -9.64 -28.21
CA THR A 12 10.40 -9.19 -28.46
C THR A 12 10.96 -9.89 -29.68
N THR A 13 11.76 -9.18 -30.47
CA THR A 13 12.31 -9.66 -31.74
C THR A 13 13.70 -10.28 -31.60
N ALA A 14 14.40 -10.03 -30.49
CA ALA A 14 15.74 -10.54 -30.25
C ALA A 14 15.74 -11.93 -29.61
N THR A 15 16.69 -12.79 -29.97
CA THR A 15 16.99 -14.00 -29.19
C THR A 15 17.67 -13.58 -27.89
N GLY A 16 17.24 -14.13 -26.75
CA GLY A 16 17.86 -13.81 -25.46
C GLY A 16 19.30 -14.33 -25.35
N GLY A 17 20.09 -13.69 -24.50
CA GLY A 17 21.50 -13.99 -24.24
C GLY A 17 21.72 -14.59 -22.85
N ALA A 18 22.99 -14.59 -22.42
CA ALA A 18 23.40 -14.98 -21.09
C ALA A 18 23.51 -13.74 -20.18
N GLU A 19 22.91 -13.81 -19.00
CA GLU A 19 22.87 -12.73 -18.01
C GLU A 19 22.96 -13.30 -16.60
N SER A 20 23.15 -12.45 -15.61
CA SER A 20 23.06 -12.84 -14.21
C SER A 20 22.27 -11.82 -13.39
N ALA A 21 21.72 -12.27 -12.27
CA ALA A 21 21.04 -11.39 -11.32
C ALA A 21 21.40 -11.76 -9.88
N THR A 22 21.64 -10.75 -9.05
CA THR A 22 21.85 -10.93 -7.62
C THR A 22 20.50 -10.94 -6.90
N ILE A 23 20.33 -11.90 -5.99
CA ILE A 23 19.16 -12.02 -5.12
C ILE A 23 19.57 -12.15 -3.67
N TYR A 24 18.71 -11.68 -2.77
CA TYR A 24 18.77 -11.92 -1.35
C TYR A 24 18.15 -13.28 -1.00
N LEU A 25 18.80 -14.02 -0.11
CA LEU A 25 18.41 -15.38 0.20
C LEU A 25 17.46 -15.48 1.39
N LYS A 26 17.43 -14.51 2.28
CA LYS A 26 16.56 -14.57 3.46
C LYS A 26 15.09 -14.33 3.10
N ARG A 27 14.24 -15.29 3.45
CA ARG A 27 12.79 -15.10 3.54
C ARG A 27 12.47 -14.43 4.87
N ASN A 28 12.14 -13.16 4.84
CA ASN A 28 11.59 -12.48 6.00
C ASN A 28 10.06 -12.65 6.00
N THR A 29 9.55 -13.71 6.63
CA THR A 29 8.10 -14.00 6.67
C THR A 29 7.39 -13.65 7.96
N SER A 30 8.12 -13.34 9.02
CA SER A 30 7.52 -13.27 10.36
C SER A 30 6.42 -12.22 10.46
N TYR A 31 6.41 -11.22 9.56
CA TYR A 31 5.57 -10.03 9.72
C TYR A 31 4.99 -9.43 8.42
N GLN A 32 5.02 -10.18 7.30
CA GLN A 32 4.54 -9.67 6.02
C GLN A 32 3.02 -9.74 5.89
N LYS A 33 2.40 -8.62 5.51
CA LYS A 33 0.99 -8.53 5.13
C LYS A 33 0.85 -8.42 3.59
N TRP A 34 -0.40 -8.56 3.12
CA TRP A 34 -0.87 -8.63 1.73
C TRP A 34 -0.33 -7.61 0.71
N TYR A 35 0.40 -6.58 1.16
CA TYR A 35 0.92 -5.45 0.38
C TYR A 35 2.43 -5.51 0.12
N ALA A 36 3.16 -6.42 0.78
CA ALA A 36 4.57 -6.68 0.55
C ALA A 36 4.81 -8.20 0.52
N GLY A 37 5.55 -8.66 -0.48
CA GLY A 37 5.84 -10.10 -0.66
C GLY A 37 7.32 -10.38 -0.62
N ASN A 38 7.74 -11.42 -1.33
CA ASN A 38 9.14 -11.81 -1.47
C ASN A 38 9.61 -11.84 -2.94
N MET A 39 8.91 -11.10 -3.82
CA MET A 39 9.28 -11.01 -5.24
C MET A 39 10.51 -10.12 -5.41
N GLN A 40 11.59 -10.71 -5.89
CA GLN A 40 12.80 -9.96 -6.24
C GLN A 40 12.88 -9.77 -7.74
N SER A 41 12.92 -8.51 -8.15
CA SER A 41 13.13 -8.12 -9.54
C SER A 41 14.54 -8.48 -9.97
N THR A 42 14.69 -9.12 -11.13
CA THR A 42 16.00 -9.49 -11.67
C THR A 42 16.53 -8.48 -12.67
N GLY A 43 15.67 -7.59 -13.20
CA GLY A 43 16.00 -6.76 -14.37
C GLY A 43 16.02 -7.55 -15.68
N LEU A 44 15.56 -8.80 -15.68
CA LEU A 44 15.58 -9.69 -16.83
C LEU A 44 14.16 -9.97 -17.34
N TYR A 45 14.07 -10.27 -18.63
CA TYR A 45 12.84 -10.60 -19.34
C TYR A 45 12.99 -11.94 -20.06
N ALA A 46 12.00 -12.80 -19.93
CA ALA A 46 11.89 -14.04 -20.70
C ALA A 46 11.15 -13.75 -22.02
N PRO A 47 11.78 -13.94 -23.19
CA PRO A 47 11.06 -13.90 -24.47
C PRO A 47 10.01 -15.01 -24.56
N ALA A 48 8.94 -14.76 -25.31
CA ALA A 48 7.91 -15.77 -25.54
C ALA A 48 8.49 -16.96 -26.30
N HIS A 49 8.06 -18.18 -25.95
CA HIS A 49 8.41 -19.42 -26.66
C HIS A 49 9.92 -19.72 -26.81
N THR A 50 10.75 -19.11 -25.97
CA THR A 50 12.21 -19.33 -25.95
C THR A 50 12.58 -20.11 -24.69
N ASP A 51 13.52 -21.05 -24.82
CA ASP A 51 14.07 -21.76 -23.67
C ASP A 51 14.87 -20.80 -22.79
N ILE A 52 14.41 -20.66 -21.54
CA ILE A 52 15.09 -19.92 -20.50
C ILE A 52 15.73 -20.93 -19.55
N THR A 53 17.05 -20.90 -19.42
CA THR A 53 17.73 -21.72 -18.42
C THR A 53 18.10 -20.85 -17.23
N VAL A 54 17.79 -21.33 -16.03
CA VAL A 54 18.13 -20.68 -14.76
C VAL A 54 18.99 -21.64 -13.96
N MET A 55 20.17 -21.17 -13.54
CA MET A 55 21.16 -21.95 -12.81
C MET A 55 21.43 -21.30 -11.46
N LEU A 56 21.01 -21.96 -10.39
CA LEU A 56 21.30 -21.56 -9.02
C LEU A 56 22.75 -21.92 -8.66
N PRO A 57 23.47 -21.05 -7.92
CA PRO A 57 24.81 -21.38 -7.42
C PRO A 57 24.75 -22.41 -6.28
N GLU A 58 25.89 -23.01 -5.95
CA GLU A 58 25.99 -24.10 -4.97
C GLU A 58 25.45 -23.76 -3.58
N ASN A 59 25.63 -22.50 -3.13
CA ASN A 59 25.25 -22.00 -1.81
C ASN A 59 23.73 -21.77 -1.62
N VAL A 60 22.93 -22.02 -2.65
CA VAL A 60 21.47 -21.83 -2.67
C VAL A 60 20.77 -23.18 -2.65
N ASP A 61 19.85 -23.37 -1.71
CA ASP A 61 18.97 -24.55 -1.64
C ASP A 61 17.82 -24.42 -2.65
N GLU A 62 17.84 -25.23 -3.69
CA GLU A 62 16.84 -25.26 -4.76
C GLU A 62 15.42 -25.53 -4.26
N ASN A 63 15.25 -26.24 -3.13
CA ASN A 63 13.94 -26.51 -2.54
C ASN A 63 13.29 -25.26 -1.95
N LYS A 64 14.11 -24.24 -1.67
CA LYS A 64 13.69 -22.96 -1.09
C LYS A 64 13.64 -21.85 -2.13
N MET A 65 13.79 -22.17 -3.41
CA MET A 65 13.73 -21.21 -4.49
C MET A 65 12.51 -21.42 -5.39
N GLN A 66 11.99 -20.33 -5.93
CA GLN A 66 10.97 -20.35 -6.97
C GLN A 66 11.24 -19.27 -8.01
N LEU A 67 11.19 -19.67 -9.27
CA LEU A 67 11.18 -18.77 -10.42
C LEU A 67 9.73 -18.32 -10.68
N GLN A 68 9.54 -17.06 -11.01
CA GLN A 68 8.27 -16.55 -11.54
C GLN A 68 8.55 -15.75 -12.82
N ILE A 69 7.74 -16.01 -13.84
CA ILE A 69 7.74 -15.24 -15.09
C ILE A 69 6.38 -14.55 -15.19
N GLY A 70 6.42 -13.24 -15.39
CA GLY A 70 5.24 -12.36 -15.39
C GLY A 70 4.90 -11.82 -14.00
N VAL A 71 4.23 -10.65 -14.00
CA VAL A 71 3.68 -10.00 -12.82
C VAL A 71 2.41 -9.28 -13.22
N GLY A 72 1.32 -9.48 -12.47
CA GLY A 72 0.01 -8.90 -12.73
C GLY A 72 -1.11 -9.78 -12.20
N ASP A 73 -2.34 -9.40 -12.54
CA ASP A 73 -3.56 -9.99 -11.99
C ASP A 73 -4.08 -11.21 -12.76
N ASN A 74 -4.84 -12.07 -12.10
CA ASN A 74 -5.56 -13.18 -12.72
C ASN A 74 -7.01 -12.76 -13.02
N VAL A 75 -7.34 -12.61 -14.30
CA VAL A 75 -8.67 -12.18 -14.75
C VAL A 75 -9.53 -13.34 -15.28
N GLY A 76 -9.11 -14.58 -15.08
CA GLY A 76 -9.87 -15.77 -15.48
C GLY A 76 -10.91 -16.21 -14.44
N GLY A 77 -12.02 -16.80 -14.90
CA GLY A 77 -13.07 -17.32 -14.01
C GLY A 77 -13.98 -16.26 -13.39
N ILE A 78 -13.92 -15.02 -13.90
CA ILE A 78 -14.74 -13.89 -13.44
C ILE A 78 -15.92 -13.71 -14.40
N PHE A 79 -17.13 -13.71 -13.85
CA PHE A 79 -18.37 -13.59 -14.63
C PHE A 79 -18.33 -12.33 -15.51
N ARG A 80 -18.55 -12.51 -16.82
CA ARG A 80 -18.50 -11.46 -17.86
C ARG A 80 -17.13 -10.83 -18.14
N HIS A 81 -16.04 -11.15 -17.45
CA HIS A 81 -14.71 -10.65 -17.83
C HIS A 81 -14.19 -11.28 -19.13
N GLU A 82 -14.59 -12.52 -19.39
CA GLU A 82 -14.07 -13.31 -20.52
C GLU A 82 -14.63 -12.86 -21.89
N ILE A 83 -15.66 -12.02 -21.91
CA ILE A 83 -16.29 -11.53 -23.16
C ILE A 83 -15.47 -10.44 -23.87
N ASN A 84 -14.55 -9.77 -23.16
CA ASN A 84 -13.75 -8.66 -23.70
C ASN A 84 -12.33 -8.61 -23.10
N LEU A 85 -11.66 -9.75 -23.11
CA LEU A 85 -10.27 -9.84 -22.65
C LEU A 85 -9.34 -9.00 -23.55
N LYS A 86 -8.62 -8.06 -22.93
CA LYS A 86 -7.56 -7.26 -23.56
C LYS A 86 -6.15 -7.84 -23.36
N ARG A 87 -6.04 -9.00 -22.71
CA ARG A 87 -4.80 -9.75 -22.46
C ARG A 87 -5.10 -11.22 -22.10
N PRO A 88 -4.11 -12.12 -21.98
CA PRO A 88 -4.38 -13.48 -21.56
C PRO A 88 -4.92 -13.46 -20.13
N PRO A 89 -5.90 -14.31 -19.81
CA PRO A 89 -6.53 -14.29 -18.50
C PRO A 89 -5.56 -14.64 -17.37
N LYS A 90 -4.57 -15.48 -17.69
CA LYS A 90 -3.46 -15.88 -16.83
C LYS A 90 -2.16 -15.82 -17.64
N TYR A 91 -1.22 -14.98 -17.24
CA TYR A 91 0.12 -14.90 -17.84
C TYR A 91 1.25 -14.89 -16.81
N VAL A 92 0.92 -15.04 -15.52
CA VAL A 92 1.93 -15.23 -14.47
C VAL A 92 2.10 -16.72 -14.24
N LYS A 93 3.32 -17.23 -14.35
CA LYS A 93 3.63 -18.64 -14.07
C LYS A 93 4.80 -18.75 -13.09
N LYS A 94 4.68 -19.72 -12.18
CA LYS A 94 5.66 -20.02 -11.14
C LYS A 94 6.24 -21.41 -11.39
N TYR A 95 7.54 -21.55 -11.21
CA TYR A 95 8.29 -22.78 -11.46
C TYR A 95 9.12 -23.13 -10.24
N LYS A 96 9.04 -24.40 -9.82
CA LYS A 96 9.94 -24.97 -8.82
C LYS A 96 11.22 -25.42 -9.50
N PHE A 97 12.30 -25.48 -8.74
CA PHE A 97 13.59 -25.98 -9.19
C PHE A 97 13.62 -27.52 -9.09
N ILE A 98 12.89 -28.18 -10.00
CA ILE A 98 12.76 -29.64 -10.10
C ILE A 98 13.02 -30.11 -11.54
N ASP A 99 13.57 -31.31 -11.70
CA ASP A 99 13.82 -31.95 -12.99
C ASP A 99 12.54 -32.60 -13.57
N SER A 100 12.66 -33.25 -14.72
CA SER A 100 11.54 -33.94 -15.39
C SER A 100 10.96 -35.12 -14.58
N ASN A 101 11.72 -35.65 -13.62
CA ASN A 101 11.29 -36.74 -12.74
C ASN A 101 10.74 -36.23 -11.40
N GLY A 102 10.74 -34.91 -11.19
CA GLY A 102 10.29 -34.27 -9.96
C GLY A 102 11.34 -34.21 -8.85
N ALA A 103 12.59 -34.58 -9.12
CA ALA A 103 13.70 -34.43 -8.17
C ALA A 103 14.23 -33.00 -8.19
N SER A 104 14.66 -32.49 -7.02
CA SER A 104 15.21 -31.14 -6.91
C SER A 104 16.49 -30.99 -7.73
N THR A 105 16.63 -29.85 -8.41
CA THR A 105 17.78 -29.56 -9.29
C THR A 105 18.15 -28.09 -9.19
N LYS A 106 19.44 -27.76 -9.29
CA LYS A 106 19.88 -26.35 -9.34
C LYS A 106 19.68 -25.70 -10.72
N THR A 107 19.38 -26.49 -11.74
CA THR A 107 19.20 -26.02 -13.12
C THR A 107 17.84 -26.42 -13.64
N ILE A 108 17.07 -25.44 -14.09
CA ILE A 108 15.82 -25.66 -14.82
C ILE A 108 15.84 -24.95 -16.16
N THR A 109 15.23 -25.58 -17.16
CA THR A 109 14.94 -24.97 -18.46
C THR A 109 13.44 -24.89 -18.64
N VAL A 110 12.92 -23.69 -18.88
CA VAL A 110 11.48 -23.42 -18.98
C VAL A 110 11.17 -22.53 -20.17
N GLN A 111 9.97 -22.70 -20.72
CA GLN A 111 9.39 -21.74 -21.67
C GLN A 111 8.16 -21.06 -21.06
N HIS A 112 7.95 -19.80 -21.43
CA HIS A 112 6.75 -19.04 -21.11
C HIS A 112 5.99 -18.67 -22.39
N PRO A 113 4.67 -18.95 -22.49
CA PRO A 113 3.93 -18.75 -23.74
C PRO A 113 3.82 -17.27 -24.15
N TYR A 114 3.85 -16.35 -23.20
CA TYR A 114 3.70 -14.92 -23.46
C TYR A 114 4.97 -14.12 -23.20
N GLY A 115 6.02 -14.75 -22.65
CA GLY A 115 7.13 -14.02 -22.05
C GLY A 115 6.74 -13.22 -20.80
N GLY A 116 7.68 -12.46 -20.25
CA GLY A 116 7.43 -11.61 -19.08
C GLY A 116 8.70 -11.28 -18.28
N LEU A 117 8.60 -10.29 -17.39
CA LEU A 117 9.65 -10.00 -16.41
C LEU A 117 9.92 -11.23 -15.52
N ILE A 118 11.18 -11.44 -15.19
CA ILE A 118 11.65 -12.56 -14.40
C ILE A 118 11.82 -12.12 -12.94
N PHE A 119 11.24 -12.90 -12.04
CA PHE A 119 11.37 -12.72 -10.61
C PHE A 119 11.88 -14.00 -9.96
N LEU A 120 12.67 -13.83 -8.91
CA LEU A 120 13.07 -14.92 -8.02
C LEU A 120 12.47 -14.69 -6.64
N LYS A 121 12.10 -15.81 -6.01
CA LYS A 121 11.59 -15.84 -4.64
C LYS A 121 12.45 -16.82 -3.85
N SER A 122 13.02 -16.34 -2.76
CA SER A 122 13.60 -17.20 -1.75
C SER A 122 12.59 -17.44 -0.63
N PHE A 123 12.57 -18.67 -0.13
CA PHE A 123 11.81 -19.11 1.01
C PHE A 123 12.70 -19.54 2.18
N ASP A 124 14.01 -19.21 2.13
CA ASP A 124 14.97 -19.63 3.14
C ASP A 124 14.96 -18.75 4.40
N THR A 125 14.40 -19.28 5.48
CA THR A 125 14.36 -18.59 6.78
C THR A 125 15.65 -18.75 7.59
N THR A 126 16.59 -19.61 7.18
CA THR A 126 17.84 -19.86 7.95
C THR A 126 19.00 -18.93 7.57
N LYS A 127 18.85 -18.18 6.49
CA LYS A 127 19.88 -17.24 6.00
C LYS A 127 19.89 -15.94 6.80
N SER A 128 20.99 -15.20 6.72
CA SER A 128 21.09 -13.84 7.23
C SER A 128 20.46 -12.85 6.26
N GLU A 129 20.00 -11.70 6.75
CA GLU A 129 19.38 -10.65 5.92
C GLU A 129 20.33 -10.12 4.81
N SER A 130 21.65 -10.16 5.04
CA SER A 130 22.67 -9.75 4.08
C SER A 130 23.11 -10.85 3.10
N ASP A 131 22.63 -12.09 3.27
CA ASP A 131 23.05 -13.21 2.42
C ASP A 131 22.49 -13.03 1.01
N THR A 132 23.37 -13.02 0.02
CA THR A 132 23.01 -12.91 -1.39
C THR A 132 23.56 -14.07 -2.22
N ALA A 133 23.02 -14.24 -3.43
CA ALA A 133 23.52 -15.16 -4.43
C ALA A 133 23.38 -14.57 -5.83
N THR A 134 24.37 -14.83 -6.69
CA THR A 134 24.31 -14.51 -8.12
C THR A 134 23.77 -15.71 -8.87
N VAL A 135 22.58 -15.57 -9.45
CA VAL A 135 21.92 -16.60 -10.26
C VAL A 135 22.21 -16.32 -11.73
N ASN A 136 22.58 -17.37 -12.47
CA ASN A 136 22.90 -17.27 -13.89
C ASN A 136 21.69 -17.64 -14.75
N PHE A 137 21.53 -16.94 -15.86
CA PHE A 137 20.43 -17.10 -16.80
C PHE A 137 20.97 -17.24 -18.23
N SER A 138 20.28 -18.01 -19.07
CA SER A 138 20.46 -18.01 -20.51
C SER A 138 19.12 -17.95 -21.24
N GLY A 139 19.12 -17.41 -22.45
CA GLY A 139 17.91 -17.20 -23.24
C GLY A 139 17.09 -15.97 -22.82
N VAL A 140 17.64 -15.09 -21.97
CA VAL A 140 16.93 -13.93 -21.40
C VAL A 140 17.36 -12.61 -22.05
N GLN A 141 16.56 -11.57 -21.89
CA GLN A 141 16.87 -10.20 -22.32
C GLN A 141 16.96 -9.27 -21.12
N GLN A 142 17.73 -8.19 -21.24
CA GLN A 142 17.70 -7.11 -20.26
C GLN A 142 16.42 -6.29 -20.40
N ALA A 143 15.77 -6.00 -19.26
CA ALA A 143 14.67 -5.06 -19.16
C ALA A 143 15.17 -3.71 -18.66
N VAL A 144 14.49 -2.62 -19.04
CA VAL A 144 14.78 -1.30 -18.46
C VAL A 144 14.38 -1.34 -16.99
N ARG A 145 15.37 -1.24 -16.09
CA ARG A 145 15.16 -1.13 -14.66
C ARG A 145 16.01 0.01 -14.12
N PHE A 146 15.35 1.02 -13.56
CA PHE A 146 16.01 2.10 -12.84
C PHE A 146 15.89 1.83 -11.34
N VAL A 147 17.01 1.91 -10.62
CA VAL A 147 17.06 1.74 -9.15
C VAL A 147 17.62 3.01 -8.52
N LEU A 148 16.81 3.67 -7.70
CA LEU A 148 17.17 4.93 -7.04
C LEU A 148 18.39 4.75 -6.13
N GLY A 149 19.43 5.55 -6.38
CA GLY A 149 20.69 5.50 -5.62
C GLY A 149 21.69 4.45 -6.11
N GLU A 150 21.33 3.58 -7.04
CA GLU A 150 22.22 2.55 -7.60
C GLU A 150 22.50 2.75 -9.10
N THR A 151 21.48 3.09 -9.89
CA THR A 151 21.65 3.29 -11.35
C THR A 151 22.35 4.60 -11.62
N THR A 152 23.49 4.56 -12.32
CA THR A 152 24.23 5.78 -12.73
C THR A 152 23.64 6.40 -13.99
N GLU A 153 23.97 7.67 -14.25
CA GLU A 153 23.53 8.36 -15.47
C GLU A 153 24.02 7.66 -16.76
N GLU A 154 25.28 7.20 -16.76
CA GLU A 154 25.86 6.45 -17.88
C GLU A 154 25.12 5.13 -18.13
N GLN A 155 24.85 4.38 -17.05
CA GLN A 155 24.07 3.14 -17.12
C GLN A 155 22.66 3.41 -17.62
N TRP A 156 22.00 4.45 -17.12
CA TRP A 156 20.66 4.82 -17.53
C TRP A 156 20.59 5.16 -19.02
N ASN A 157 21.49 6.02 -19.50
CA ASN A 157 21.56 6.43 -20.91
C ASN A 157 21.81 5.25 -21.85
N THR A 158 22.60 4.27 -21.41
CA THR A 158 22.80 3.02 -22.15
C THR A 158 21.54 2.16 -22.13
N LEU A 159 21.00 1.87 -20.95
CA LEU A 159 19.89 0.95 -20.72
C LEU A 159 18.60 1.38 -21.44
N ARG A 160 18.26 2.67 -21.37
CA ARG A 160 17.05 3.21 -22.01
C ARG A 160 17.06 3.05 -23.54
N GLY A 161 18.25 3.02 -24.15
CA GLY A 161 18.44 2.85 -25.59
C GLY A 161 18.56 1.39 -26.05
N SER A 162 19.21 0.53 -25.27
CA SER A 162 19.61 -0.81 -25.71
C SER A 162 18.63 -1.94 -25.33
N ALA A 163 17.90 -1.82 -24.22
CA ALA A 163 17.03 -2.89 -23.72
C ALA A 163 15.89 -3.19 -24.69
N THR A 164 15.57 -4.46 -24.94
CA THR A 164 14.54 -4.87 -25.91
C THR A 164 13.23 -5.34 -25.27
N ALA A 165 13.21 -5.52 -23.94
CA ALA A 165 12.00 -5.93 -23.23
C ALA A 165 10.87 -4.89 -23.32
N PRO A 166 9.60 -5.30 -23.45
CA PRO A 166 8.44 -4.40 -23.58
C PRO A 166 8.01 -3.80 -22.24
N LYS A 167 8.46 -4.39 -21.12
CA LYS A 167 8.17 -3.96 -19.76
C LYS A 167 9.42 -3.36 -19.12
N ALA A 168 9.20 -2.41 -18.22
CA ALA A 168 10.24 -1.76 -17.44
C ALA A 168 9.82 -1.64 -15.97
N GLU A 169 10.80 -1.45 -15.09
CA GLU A 169 10.60 -1.21 -13.66
C GLU A 169 11.28 0.10 -13.23
N LEU A 170 10.52 0.98 -12.57
CA LEU A 170 11.05 2.08 -11.76
C LEU A 170 11.10 1.58 -10.32
N GLU A 171 12.26 1.63 -9.67
CA GLU A 171 12.44 1.16 -8.30
C GLU A 171 12.95 2.30 -7.41
N SER A 172 12.06 2.76 -6.54
CA SER A 172 12.42 3.61 -5.40
C SER A 172 12.95 2.74 -4.23
N LYS A 173 13.20 3.34 -3.06
CA LYS A 173 13.60 2.54 -1.89
C LYS A 173 12.42 1.73 -1.35
N HIS A 174 11.18 2.19 -1.52
CA HIS A 174 10.02 1.56 -0.90
C HIS A 174 8.93 1.06 -1.87
N HIS A 175 9.00 1.42 -3.15
CA HIS A 175 7.98 1.13 -4.16
C HIS A 175 8.61 0.77 -5.52
N ILE A 176 8.17 -0.34 -6.14
CA ILE A 176 8.54 -0.75 -7.49
C ILE A 176 7.32 -0.63 -8.42
N ILE A 177 7.47 0.08 -9.53
CA ILE A 177 6.41 0.36 -10.48
C ILE A 177 6.73 -0.33 -11.81
N THR A 178 5.85 -1.23 -12.25
CA THR A 178 5.96 -1.92 -13.54
C THR A 178 5.13 -1.21 -14.60
N VAL A 179 5.80 -0.70 -15.63
CA VAL A 179 5.23 0.07 -16.75
C VAL A 179 5.69 -0.47 -18.10
N ALA A 180 5.22 0.13 -19.20
CA ALA A 180 5.77 -0.16 -20.51
C ALA A 180 7.16 0.47 -20.64
N LYS A 181 8.03 -0.16 -21.44
CA LYS A 181 9.37 0.36 -21.72
C LYS A 181 9.33 1.81 -22.21
N ALA A 182 8.39 2.15 -23.09
CA ALA A 182 8.28 3.49 -23.66
C ALA A 182 8.06 4.59 -22.60
N ASN A 183 7.37 4.28 -21.50
CA ASN A 183 7.15 5.23 -20.40
C ASN A 183 8.46 5.61 -19.69
N MET A 184 9.40 4.66 -19.61
CA MET A 184 10.68 4.82 -18.93
C MET A 184 11.76 5.33 -19.88
N ALA A 185 11.81 4.79 -21.09
CA ALA A 185 12.83 5.12 -22.07
C ALA A 185 12.75 6.55 -22.62
N SER A 186 11.65 7.26 -22.36
CA SER A 186 11.48 8.69 -22.68
C SER A 186 12.18 9.61 -21.67
N LEU A 187 12.29 9.20 -20.39
CA LEU A 187 12.77 10.04 -19.29
C LEU A 187 14.30 10.21 -19.30
N SER A 188 14.78 11.45 -19.19
CA SER A 188 16.18 11.76 -18.87
C SER A 188 16.55 11.21 -17.49
N PHE A 189 17.86 11.17 -17.18
CA PHE A 189 18.32 10.70 -15.88
C PHE A 189 17.74 11.54 -14.72
N ALA A 190 17.72 12.87 -14.89
CA ALA A 190 17.14 13.77 -13.90
C ALA A 190 15.63 13.53 -13.69
N GLU A 191 14.86 13.31 -14.76
CA GLU A 191 13.42 13.07 -14.68
C GLU A 191 13.10 11.71 -14.02
N VAL A 192 13.82 10.64 -14.37
CA VAL A 192 13.60 9.32 -13.76
C VAL A 192 14.00 9.30 -12.29
N MET A 193 15.05 10.05 -11.91
CA MET A 193 15.43 10.26 -10.50
C MET A 193 14.31 10.95 -9.72
N GLN A 194 13.84 12.10 -10.21
CA GLN A 194 12.77 12.86 -9.56
C GLN A 194 11.50 12.03 -9.41
N LEU A 195 11.16 11.25 -10.43
CA LEU A 195 10.00 10.36 -10.37
C LEU A 195 10.17 9.25 -9.32
N ALA A 196 11.34 8.63 -9.25
CA ALA A 196 11.63 7.61 -8.24
C ALA A 196 11.63 8.17 -6.82
N GLU A 197 12.17 9.38 -6.62
CA GLU A 197 12.13 10.10 -5.34
C GLU A 197 10.69 10.45 -4.93
N ALA A 198 9.85 10.88 -5.89
CA ALA A 198 8.45 11.19 -5.63
C ALA A 198 7.64 9.95 -5.22
N TYR A 199 7.88 8.79 -5.86
CA TYR A 199 7.30 7.51 -5.41
C TYR A 199 7.84 7.06 -4.06
N ASP A 200 9.11 7.35 -3.75
CA ASP A 200 9.66 7.05 -2.43
C ASP A 200 9.00 7.89 -1.34
N GLN A 201 8.84 9.20 -1.59
CA GLN A 201 8.17 10.12 -0.68
C GLN A 201 6.69 9.75 -0.49
N GLU A 202 6.01 9.34 -1.56
CA GLU A 202 4.63 8.83 -1.49
C GLU A 202 4.53 7.65 -0.53
N ALA A 203 5.41 6.66 -0.65
CA ALA A 203 5.42 5.51 0.23
C ALA A 203 5.79 5.88 1.68
N GLN A 204 6.76 6.78 1.87
CA GLN A 204 7.15 7.28 3.19
C GLN A 204 6.00 8.02 3.89
N ASN A 205 5.31 8.93 3.20
CA ASN A 205 4.15 9.62 3.74
C ASN A 205 3.04 8.64 4.18
N ALA A 206 2.83 7.56 3.43
CA ALA A 206 1.91 6.51 3.83
C ALA A 206 2.41 5.79 5.08
N TYR A 207 3.70 5.47 5.18
CA TYR A 207 4.28 4.89 6.40
C TYR A 207 4.14 5.82 7.61
N ASP A 208 4.39 7.11 7.44
CA ASP A 208 4.22 8.12 8.49
C ASP A 208 2.79 8.13 9.02
N PHE A 209 1.79 8.06 8.12
CA PHE A 209 0.38 8.04 8.51
C PHE A 209 0.04 6.85 9.43
N TYR A 210 0.67 5.70 9.23
CA TYR A 210 0.49 4.51 10.07
C TYR A 210 1.52 4.40 11.20
N GLY A 211 2.39 5.41 11.39
CA GLY A 211 3.43 5.43 12.43
C GLY A 211 4.47 4.34 12.24
N TYR A 212 4.96 4.12 11.03
CA TYR A 212 5.86 3.03 10.67
C TYR A 212 7.35 3.44 10.67
N ASP A 213 7.82 3.96 11.80
CA ASP A 213 9.18 4.50 12.02
C ASP A 213 10.16 3.56 12.77
N ARG A 214 9.74 2.34 13.16
CA ARG A 214 10.60 1.39 13.90
C ARG A 214 11.61 0.68 13.01
N GLU A 215 12.76 0.32 13.59
CA GLU A 215 13.78 -0.48 12.93
C GLU A 215 13.41 -1.97 12.88
N CYS A 216 13.95 -2.72 11.90
CA CYS A 216 13.69 -4.16 11.72
C CYS A 216 14.08 -5.08 12.88
N GLY A 217 14.83 -4.58 13.86
CA GLY A 217 15.25 -5.33 15.04
C GLY A 217 14.14 -5.46 16.09
N ASP A 218 13.13 -4.59 16.05
CA ASP A 218 12.06 -4.57 17.03
C ASP A 218 11.03 -5.68 16.73
N THR A 219 10.54 -6.33 17.78
CA THR A 219 9.44 -7.29 17.66
C THR A 219 8.17 -6.54 17.24
N PHE A 220 7.84 -6.56 15.96
CA PHE A 220 6.51 -6.20 15.48
C PHE A 220 5.56 -7.32 15.90
N ILE A 221 4.56 -7.06 16.74
CA ILE A 221 3.60 -8.10 17.12
C ILE A 221 2.58 -8.36 16.01
N GLU A 222 2.25 -7.33 15.24
CA GLU A 222 1.40 -7.41 14.06
C GLU A 222 1.84 -6.31 13.06
N HIS A 223 2.40 -6.69 11.91
CA HIS A 223 2.70 -5.84 10.74
C HIS A 223 4.08 -5.15 10.76
N THR A 224 5.01 -5.67 9.95
CA THR A 224 6.24 -4.96 9.63
C THR A 224 6.08 -4.23 8.30
N PRO A 225 6.19 -2.90 8.28
CA PRO A 225 6.21 -2.13 7.05
C PRO A 225 7.48 -2.40 6.24
N PRO A 226 7.46 -2.14 4.92
CA PRO A 226 8.66 -2.05 4.10
C PRO A 226 9.64 -0.95 4.52
N SER A 227 9.37 -0.08 5.49
CA SER A 227 10.33 0.96 5.94
C SER A 227 11.59 0.39 6.62
N CYS A 228 11.62 -0.92 6.78
CA CYS A 228 12.63 -1.76 7.35
C CYS A 228 13.99 -1.76 6.58
N SER A 229 14.76 -0.66 6.61
CA SER A 229 16.04 -0.51 5.87
C SER A 229 15.98 -1.19 4.48
N ASN A 230 14.94 -0.83 3.74
CA ASN A 230 14.66 -1.40 2.42
C ASN A 230 15.61 -0.88 1.34
N ASP A 231 16.48 0.06 1.70
CA ASP A 231 17.68 0.42 0.93
C ASP A 231 18.54 -0.81 0.60
N LYS A 232 18.38 -1.92 1.33
CA LYS A 232 19.07 -3.19 1.06
C LYS A 232 18.14 -4.36 0.70
N LYS A 233 16.83 -4.17 0.49
CA LYS A 233 15.88 -5.30 0.32
C LYS A 233 14.89 -5.09 -0.84
N PRO A 234 15.24 -5.52 -2.07
CA PRO A 234 14.33 -5.52 -3.23
C PRO A 234 13.07 -6.37 -3.05
N ALA A 235 13.11 -7.37 -2.15
CA ALA A 235 12.06 -8.37 -2.01
C ALA A 235 10.75 -7.81 -1.41
N HIS A 236 10.81 -6.70 -0.66
CA HIS A 236 9.76 -6.30 0.29
C HIS A 236 9.16 -4.92 0.01
N LYS A 237 9.50 -4.31 -1.12
CA LYS A 237 8.94 -3.03 -1.55
C LYS A 237 7.47 -3.19 -1.97
N ASN A 238 6.66 -2.16 -1.83
CA ASN A 238 5.34 -2.10 -2.46
C ASN A 238 5.51 -2.30 -3.97
N ARG A 239 4.47 -2.81 -4.63
CA ARG A 239 4.49 -3.00 -6.07
C ARG A 239 3.23 -2.44 -6.71
N GLU A 240 3.40 -1.73 -7.80
CA GLU A 240 2.32 -1.29 -8.69
C GLU A 240 2.56 -1.86 -10.09
N VAL A 241 1.50 -2.32 -10.75
CA VAL A 241 1.54 -2.81 -12.13
C VAL A 241 0.45 -2.12 -12.95
N PHE A 242 0.90 -1.48 -14.03
CA PHE A 242 0.01 -0.99 -15.08
C PHE A 242 -0.35 -2.13 -16.02
N ASP A 243 -1.65 -2.31 -16.25
CA ASP A 243 -2.19 -3.45 -16.98
C ASP A 243 -3.34 -3.00 -17.91
N PRO A 244 -3.55 -3.60 -19.10
CA PRO A 244 -4.68 -3.25 -19.96
C PRO A 244 -6.03 -3.73 -19.40
N HIS A 245 -6.03 -4.73 -18.51
CA HIS A 245 -7.24 -5.33 -17.92
C HIS A 245 -6.96 -5.98 -16.56
N ILE A 246 -7.67 -5.51 -15.52
CA ILE A 246 -7.56 -5.99 -14.13
C ILE A 246 -8.90 -6.64 -13.70
N SER A 247 -8.90 -7.36 -12.58
CA SER A 247 -10.04 -8.15 -12.10
C SER A 247 -11.23 -7.33 -11.59
N ILE A 248 -11.00 -6.08 -11.17
CA ILE A 248 -12.07 -5.19 -10.70
C ILE A 248 -11.65 -3.73 -10.78
N GLY A 249 -12.62 -2.86 -11.08
CA GLY A 249 -12.44 -1.41 -11.02
C GLY A 249 -11.48 -0.84 -12.06
N ALA A 250 -11.06 0.41 -11.83
CA ALA A 250 -10.02 1.10 -12.59
C ALA A 250 -8.63 0.96 -11.95
N GLY A 251 -8.61 0.63 -10.65
CA GLY A 251 -7.47 0.13 -9.90
C GLY A 251 -7.98 -0.76 -8.77
N HIS A 252 -7.10 -1.58 -8.20
CA HIS A 252 -7.36 -2.27 -6.95
C HIS A 252 -6.06 -2.54 -6.18
N SER A 253 -6.18 -2.60 -4.86
CA SER A 253 -5.10 -2.96 -3.94
C SER A 253 -4.65 -4.42 -4.07
N GLY A 254 -3.50 -4.72 -3.45
CA GLY A 254 -2.86 -6.02 -3.46
C GLY A 254 -1.34 -5.94 -3.56
N TYR A 255 -0.72 -7.11 -3.76
CA TYR A 255 0.70 -7.22 -4.11
C TYR A 255 0.84 -7.94 -5.45
N PRO A 256 0.80 -7.20 -6.57
CA PRO A 256 0.88 -5.73 -6.68
C PRO A 256 -0.49 -5.00 -6.58
N VAL A 257 -0.43 -3.68 -6.35
CA VAL A 257 -1.49 -2.73 -6.73
C VAL A 257 -1.62 -2.78 -8.25
N MET A 258 -2.85 -2.91 -8.75
CA MET A 258 -3.12 -3.05 -10.18
C MET A 258 -3.84 -1.81 -10.68
N VAL A 259 -3.39 -1.24 -11.80
CA VAL A 259 -4.01 -0.05 -12.39
C VAL A 259 -4.26 -0.24 -13.88
N MET A 260 -5.52 -0.01 -14.32
CA MET A 260 -5.94 -0.24 -15.70
C MET A 260 -5.54 0.91 -16.65
N LYS A 261 -4.25 1.20 -16.78
CA LYS A 261 -3.71 2.33 -17.58
C LYS A 261 -2.55 1.94 -18.52
N TRP A 262 -2.37 0.67 -18.82
CA TRP A 262 -1.31 0.22 -19.75
C TRP A 262 -1.49 0.76 -21.17
N LYS A 263 -0.41 1.27 -21.75
CA LYS A 263 -0.28 1.61 -23.17
C LYS A 263 1.16 1.32 -23.62
N LEU A 264 1.36 0.34 -24.49
CA LEU A 264 2.69 -0.16 -24.88
C LEU A 264 3.60 0.95 -25.44
N GLU A 265 3.08 1.74 -26.38
CA GLU A 265 3.84 2.76 -27.12
C GLU A 265 3.81 4.16 -26.50
N SER A 266 3.17 4.33 -25.34
CA SER A 266 3.05 5.65 -24.71
C SER A 266 4.38 6.07 -24.10
N SER A 267 4.89 7.25 -24.48
CA SER A 267 6.08 7.83 -23.86
C SER A 267 5.79 8.56 -22.54
N SER A 268 4.55 8.97 -22.30
CA SER A 268 4.16 9.63 -21.03
C SER A 268 4.04 8.60 -19.91
N PHE A 269 4.66 8.87 -18.76
CA PHE A 269 4.49 8.03 -17.58
C PHE A 269 3.02 8.08 -17.10
N PRO A 270 2.41 6.94 -16.72
CA PRO A 270 0.94 6.83 -16.62
C PRO A 270 0.29 7.43 -15.36
N GLN A 271 1.09 7.90 -14.41
CA GLN A 271 0.62 8.37 -13.10
C GLN A 271 1.62 9.33 -12.45
N ASP A 272 1.13 10.37 -11.80
CA ASP A 272 1.92 11.28 -10.95
C ASP A 272 1.73 10.87 -9.48
N PRO A 273 2.76 10.34 -8.79
CA PRO A 273 2.63 9.88 -7.41
C PRO A 273 2.36 11.02 -6.42
N THR A 274 2.67 12.27 -6.80
CA THR A 274 2.42 13.45 -5.96
C THR A 274 0.99 13.96 -6.09
N ASN A 275 0.21 13.44 -7.04
CA ASN A 275 -1.17 13.87 -7.32
C ASN A 275 -2.08 12.75 -7.84
N SER A 276 -2.03 11.58 -7.21
CA SER A 276 -2.83 10.43 -7.63
C SER A 276 -3.69 9.90 -6.48
N TRP A 277 -4.92 10.41 -6.39
CA TRP A 277 -5.92 9.85 -5.46
C TRP A 277 -6.10 8.35 -5.65
N LEU A 278 -6.06 7.85 -6.90
CA LEU A 278 -6.17 6.41 -7.15
C LEU A 278 -5.00 5.63 -6.53
N LEU A 279 -3.76 6.10 -6.71
CA LEU A 279 -2.58 5.45 -6.11
C LEU A 279 -2.71 5.40 -4.59
N TRP A 280 -2.95 6.56 -3.98
CA TRP A 280 -3.06 6.66 -2.53
C TRP A 280 -4.24 5.86 -2.00
N HIS A 281 -5.34 5.78 -2.73
CA HIS A 281 -6.52 5.00 -2.35
C HIS A 281 -6.20 3.50 -2.30
N GLU A 282 -5.58 2.95 -3.35
CA GLU A 282 -5.22 1.52 -3.40
C GLU A 282 -4.08 1.17 -2.44
N MET A 283 -3.09 2.04 -2.30
CA MET A 283 -2.04 1.87 -1.31
C MET A 283 -2.59 1.98 0.13
N GLY A 284 -3.58 2.85 0.33
CA GLY A 284 -4.29 2.98 1.59
C GLY A 284 -4.99 1.67 1.97
N HIS A 285 -5.70 1.03 1.03
CA HIS A 285 -6.32 -0.29 1.23
C HIS A 285 -5.33 -1.36 1.68
N ASN A 286 -4.15 -1.36 1.09
CA ASN A 286 -3.04 -2.25 1.46
C ASN A 286 -2.62 -2.07 2.93
N MET A 287 -2.72 -0.85 3.45
CA MET A 287 -2.19 -0.48 4.75
C MET A 287 -3.26 -0.27 5.84
N VAL A 288 -4.57 -0.28 5.51
CA VAL A 288 -5.64 0.04 6.48
C VAL A 288 -5.49 -0.78 7.76
N GLU A 289 -5.38 -0.06 8.87
CA GLU A 289 -5.25 -0.61 10.21
C GLU A 289 -6.45 -0.32 11.12
N SER A 290 -6.39 -0.94 12.30
CA SER A 290 -7.48 -1.53 13.09
C SER A 290 -8.78 -0.73 13.22
N TRP A 291 -8.75 0.47 13.81
CA TRP A 291 -9.99 1.14 14.25
C TRP A 291 -10.60 2.06 13.22
N LEU A 292 -9.86 2.53 12.20
CA LEU A 292 -10.47 3.32 11.12
C LEU A 292 -11.39 2.47 10.23
N GLY A 293 -11.07 1.18 10.09
CA GLY A 293 -11.87 0.20 9.34
C GLY A 293 -13.14 -0.24 10.08
N ILE A 294 -13.91 0.69 10.65
CA ILE A 294 -15.24 0.45 11.22
C ILE A 294 -16.24 -0.02 10.14
N PRO A 295 -17.35 -0.68 10.50
CA PRO A 295 -18.33 -1.16 9.52
C PRO A 295 -18.84 -0.04 8.60
N GLY A 296 -18.81 -0.28 7.29
CA GLY A 296 -19.16 0.72 6.26
C GLY A 296 -18.00 1.64 5.84
N ALA A 297 -16.80 1.50 6.42
CA ALA A 297 -15.64 2.31 6.10
C ALA A 297 -14.65 1.67 5.10
N THR A 298 -14.99 0.56 4.44
CA THR A 298 -14.06 -0.14 3.52
C THR A 298 -13.44 0.81 2.51
N GLU A 299 -14.26 1.64 1.84
CA GLU A 299 -13.82 2.63 0.84
C GLU A 299 -13.65 4.05 1.44
N VAL A 300 -13.38 4.13 2.74
CA VAL A 300 -13.33 5.39 3.50
C VAL A 300 -12.10 5.47 4.39
N ALA A 301 -11.82 4.42 5.17
CA ALA A 301 -10.72 4.38 6.11
C ALA A 301 -9.37 4.63 5.41
N ASN A 302 -9.17 4.00 4.24
CA ASN A 302 -8.01 4.22 3.39
C ASN A 302 -7.90 5.67 2.87
N ASN A 303 -9.04 6.35 2.66
CA ASN A 303 -9.07 7.72 2.18
C ASN A 303 -8.66 8.74 3.25
N VAL A 304 -8.60 8.38 4.53
CA VAL A 304 -8.01 9.25 5.56
C VAL A 304 -6.51 9.43 5.29
N MET A 305 -5.82 8.35 4.89
CA MET A 305 -4.43 8.42 4.42
C MET A 305 -4.32 9.26 3.13
N CYS A 306 -5.30 9.18 2.22
CA CYS A 306 -5.30 10.05 1.01
C CYS A 306 -5.36 11.54 1.36
N LEU A 307 -6.13 11.94 2.38
CA LEU A 307 -6.14 13.32 2.87
C LEU A 307 -4.78 13.73 3.45
N HIS A 308 -4.12 12.81 4.18
CA HIS A 308 -2.77 13.01 4.66
C HIS A 308 -1.77 13.17 3.49
N GLN A 309 -1.86 12.36 2.44
CA GLN A 309 -1.04 12.51 1.24
C GLN A 309 -1.22 13.87 0.58
N GLN A 310 -2.47 14.32 0.41
CA GLN A 310 -2.76 15.66 -0.11
C GLN A 310 -2.04 16.72 0.72
N LYS A 311 -2.14 16.65 2.06
CA LYS A 311 -1.44 17.57 2.95
C LYS A 311 0.07 17.55 2.75
N ARG A 312 0.69 16.36 2.78
CA ARG A 312 2.15 16.18 2.68
C ARG A 312 2.71 16.63 1.33
N PHE A 313 1.93 16.52 0.26
CA PHE A 313 2.27 17.06 -1.05
C PHE A 313 1.82 18.52 -1.27
N GLY A 314 1.37 19.22 -0.23
CA GLY A 314 0.97 20.62 -0.31
C GLY A 314 -0.30 20.88 -1.14
N GLN A 315 -1.14 19.87 -1.32
CA GLN A 315 -2.41 19.97 -2.01
C GLN A 315 -3.55 20.38 -1.09
N THR A 316 -4.59 20.98 -1.67
CA THR A 316 -5.87 21.19 -0.99
C THR A 316 -6.54 19.85 -0.70
N LEU A 317 -7.00 19.66 0.54
CA LEU A 317 -7.69 18.42 0.90
C LEU A 317 -9.04 18.37 0.20
N LYS A 318 -9.37 17.21 -0.39
CA LYS A 318 -10.61 16.98 -1.14
C LYS A 318 -11.87 17.29 -0.33
N THR A 319 -11.75 17.22 1.00
CA THR A 319 -12.81 17.45 1.97
C THR A 319 -12.90 18.90 2.46
N ASP A 320 -11.90 19.77 2.22
CA ASP A 320 -11.88 21.14 2.75
C ASP A 320 -13.11 21.94 2.31
N ALA A 321 -13.39 21.95 1.00
CA ALA A 321 -14.54 22.68 0.43
C ALA A 321 -15.91 22.13 0.86
N SER A 322 -15.95 20.98 1.52
CA SER A 322 -17.18 20.29 1.93
C SER A 322 -17.34 20.13 3.43
N ILE A 323 -16.43 20.68 4.25
CA ILE A 323 -16.51 20.55 5.71
C ILE A 323 -17.79 21.17 6.28
N GLY A 324 -18.31 22.24 5.66
CA GLY A 324 -19.60 22.85 6.00
C GLY A 324 -20.81 21.93 5.79
N ASN A 325 -20.69 20.92 4.92
CA ASN A 325 -21.78 19.97 4.64
C ASN A 325 -21.98 18.94 5.76
N VAL A 326 -21.10 18.90 6.77
CA VAL A 326 -21.23 18.02 7.94
C VAL A 326 -22.60 18.17 8.61
N SER A 327 -23.07 19.41 8.81
CA SER A 327 -24.39 19.68 9.41
C SER A 327 -25.54 19.03 8.63
N VAL A 328 -25.48 19.08 7.30
CA VAL A 328 -26.48 18.49 6.40
C VAL A 328 -26.47 16.97 6.51
N ILE A 329 -25.30 16.36 6.68
CA ILE A 329 -25.17 14.91 6.83
C ILE A 329 -25.68 14.48 8.22
N LEU A 330 -25.28 15.19 9.28
CA LEU A 330 -25.72 14.92 10.66
C LEU A 330 -27.24 15.08 10.84
N ALA A 331 -27.89 15.92 10.04
CA ALA A 331 -29.35 16.06 10.03
C ALA A 331 -30.10 14.83 9.48
N LYS A 332 -29.41 13.85 8.87
CA LYS A 332 -30.01 12.61 8.39
C LYS A 332 -30.40 11.69 9.54
N GLY A 333 -31.39 10.83 9.31
CA GLY A 333 -31.78 9.80 10.27
C GLY A 333 -30.65 8.80 10.56
N GLN A 334 -29.84 8.44 9.57
CA GLN A 334 -28.66 7.59 9.72
C GLN A 334 -27.43 8.24 9.05
N PRO A 335 -26.76 9.22 9.69
CA PRO A 335 -25.71 10.02 9.06
C PRO A 335 -24.57 9.19 8.47
N TRP A 336 -24.07 8.21 9.22
CA TRP A 336 -23.03 7.29 8.75
C TRP A 336 -23.53 6.42 7.60
N ALA A 337 -24.67 5.76 7.73
CA ALA A 337 -25.19 4.87 6.68
C ALA A 337 -25.55 5.62 5.38
N ASP A 338 -26.24 6.76 5.51
CA ASP A 338 -26.85 7.52 4.42
C ASP A 338 -25.97 8.69 3.91
N GLY A 339 -24.80 8.89 4.50
CA GLY A 339 -23.84 9.93 4.11
C GLY A 339 -22.96 9.56 2.89
N GLY A 340 -22.97 8.29 2.49
CA GLY A 340 -22.09 7.76 1.45
C GLY A 340 -20.61 7.81 1.82
N ASN A 341 -19.73 7.33 0.95
CA ASN A 341 -18.29 7.24 1.26
C ASN A 341 -17.67 8.60 1.55
N PHE A 342 -18.03 9.63 0.79
CA PHE A 342 -17.51 10.99 1.00
C PHE A 342 -18.01 11.62 2.31
N GLY A 343 -19.28 11.42 2.68
CA GLY A 343 -19.80 11.90 3.95
C GLY A 343 -19.17 11.21 5.16
N ARG A 344 -18.90 9.90 5.05
CA ARG A 344 -18.15 9.16 6.08
C ARG A 344 -16.69 9.64 6.19
N LEU A 345 -16.06 10.04 5.07
CA LEU A 345 -14.72 10.63 5.09
C LEU A 345 -14.71 12.00 5.81
N LEU A 346 -15.78 12.79 5.65
CA LEU A 346 -15.93 14.05 6.37
C LEU A 346 -15.98 13.87 7.89
N MET A 347 -16.52 12.76 8.43
CA MET A 347 -16.45 12.47 9.87
C MET A 347 -14.99 12.42 10.34
N PHE A 348 -14.12 11.69 9.65
CA PHE A 348 -12.71 11.60 10.03
C PHE A 348 -12.01 12.95 9.89
N HIS A 349 -12.28 13.69 8.82
CA HIS A 349 -11.70 15.01 8.63
C HIS A 349 -12.19 16.03 9.67
N GLN A 350 -13.47 15.97 10.06
CA GLN A 350 -14.08 16.84 11.07
C GLN A 350 -13.36 16.73 12.41
N LEU A 351 -13.04 15.50 12.84
CA LEU A 351 -12.33 15.28 14.10
C LEU A 351 -10.92 15.89 14.07
N ALA A 352 -10.16 15.67 12.99
CA ALA A 352 -8.82 16.28 12.84
C ALA A 352 -8.88 17.82 12.80
N LYS A 353 -9.78 18.38 11.99
CA LYS A 353 -9.95 19.84 11.89
C LYS A 353 -10.47 20.48 13.17
N TRP A 354 -11.30 19.79 13.94
CA TRP A 354 -11.74 20.28 15.24
C TRP A 354 -10.57 20.39 16.21
N ILE A 355 -9.65 19.41 16.21
CA ILE A 355 -8.41 19.47 17.00
C ILE A 355 -7.58 20.68 16.57
N ASP A 356 -7.30 20.82 15.27
CA ASP A 356 -6.53 21.94 14.73
C ASP A 356 -7.09 23.30 15.18
N ALA A 357 -8.42 23.46 15.10
CA ALA A 357 -9.08 24.73 15.34
C ALA A 357 -9.32 25.06 16.82
N ASN A 358 -9.51 24.04 17.68
CA ASN A 358 -10.04 24.27 19.04
C ASN A 358 -9.21 23.65 20.15
N TYR A 359 -8.33 22.70 19.85
CA TYR A 359 -7.76 21.83 20.88
C TYR A 359 -6.29 21.46 20.64
N LEU A 360 -5.61 22.04 19.65
CA LEU A 360 -4.28 21.62 19.23
C LEU A 360 -3.23 21.74 20.35
N SER A 361 -3.23 22.87 21.07
CA SER A 361 -2.29 23.08 22.19
C SER A 361 -2.52 22.09 23.33
N ASP A 362 -3.78 21.88 23.72
CA ASP A 362 -4.14 20.91 24.77
C ASP A 362 -3.89 19.47 24.33
N PHE A 363 -4.19 19.13 23.08
CA PHE A 363 -3.87 17.84 22.47
C PHE A 363 -2.37 17.56 22.58
N LYS A 364 -1.50 18.49 22.17
CA LYS A 364 -0.06 18.32 22.29
C LYS A 364 0.39 18.19 23.74
N ALA A 365 -0.07 19.08 24.62
CA ALA A 365 0.29 19.08 26.04
C ALA A 365 -0.11 17.78 26.76
N LYS A 366 -1.28 17.21 26.43
CA LYS A 366 -1.80 15.95 26.99
C LYS A 366 -1.14 14.71 26.40
N ASN A 367 -0.38 14.85 25.32
CA ASN A 367 0.32 13.74 24.68
C ASN A 367 1.84 13.90 24.85
N SER A 368 2.30 14.13 26.08
CA SER A 368 3.73 14.33 26.43
C SER A 368 4.63 13.12 26.18
N LYS A 369 4.06 11.94 25.90
CA LYS A 369 4.79 10.81 25.29
C LYS A 369 5.41 11.26 23.96
N TYR A 370 4.60 11.91 23.13
CA TYR A 370 4.85 12.25 21.73
C TYR A 370 5.38 13.67 21.48
N TYR A 371 5.05 14.61 22.37
CA TYR A 371 5.37 16.02 22.20
C TYR A 371 6.28 16.55 23.30
N GLU A 372 7.15 17.46 22.92
CA GLU A 372 7.91 18.29 23.84
C GLU A 372 7.03 19.38 24.48
N ALA A 373 7.50 19.98 25.58
CA ALA A 373 6.76 21.04 26.29
C ALA A 373 6.50 22.29 25.44
N ASN A 374 7.30 22.51 24.38
CA ASN A 374 7.12 23.60 23.42
C ASN A 374 6.09 23.28 22.31
N GLY A 375 5.55 22.05 22.28
CA GLY A 375 4.57 21.60 21.28
C GLY A 375 5.16 21.01 20.00
N ASP A 376 6.48 20.86 19.92
CA ASP A 376 7.13 20.15 18.81
C ASP A 376 7.02 18.63 19.00
N PRO A 377 6.86 17.84 17.92
CA PRO A 377 7.03 16.40 17.99
C PRO A 377 8.43 16.05 18.50
N LYS A 378 8.53 15.04 19.37
CA LYS A 378 9.84 14.52 19.79
C LYS A 378 10.54 13.83 18.62
N SER A 379 11.87 13.86 18.64
CA SER A 379 12.70 13.22 17.60
C SER A 379 12.44 11.72 17.44
N ASP A 380 12.01 11.05 18.52
CA ASP A 380 11.70 9.62 18.54
C ASP A 380 10.40 9.28 17.79
N TYR A 381 9.59 10.28 17.43
CA TYR A 381 8.33 10.12 16.71
C TYR A 381 8.29 10.98 15.44
N PRO A 382 9.20 10.74 14.48
CA PRO A 382 9.38 11.60 13.30
C PRO A 382 8.20 11.58 12.32
N PHE A 383 7.24 10.68 12.51
CA PHE A 383 6.04 10.56 11.69
C PHE A 383 4.95 11.57 12.04
N LEU A 384 5.08 12.29 13.16
CA LEU A 384 4.10 13.27 13.62
C LEU A 384 4.38 14.65 13.00
N ASP A 385 3.31 15.35 12.61
CA ASP A 385 3.40 16.66 11.95
C ASP A 385 3.10 17.84 12.91
N GLY A 386 2.63 17.55 14.12
CA GLY A 386 2.17 18.51 15.10
C GLY A 386 0.79 19.08 14.79
N ASP A 387 -0.13 18.26 14.28
CA ASP A 387 -1.47 18.68 13.86
C ASP A 387 -2.57 17.64 14.17
N GLY A 388 -3.82 17.96 13.85
CA GLY A 388 -4.98 17.12 14.15
C GLY A 388 -5.00 15.76 13.48
N PHE A 389 -4.29 15.54 12.36
CA PHE A 389 -4.15 14.21 11.77
C PHE A 389 -3.30 13.27 12.64
N ASP A 390 -2.46 13.81 13.52
CA ASP A 390 -1.63 13.02 14.41
C ASP A 390 -2.45 12.19 15.40
N LEU A 391 -3.72 12.54 15.64
CA LEU A 391 -4.65 11.65 16.35
C LEU A 391 -4.69 10.25 15.72
N TYR A 392 -4.78 10.19 14.38
CA TYR A 392 -4.86 8.92 13.66
C TYR A 392 -3.53 8.19 13.63
N LYS A 393 -2.43 8.92 13.52
CA LYS A 393 -1.08 8.34 13.54
C LYS A 393 -0.76 7.73 14.90
N ILE A 394 -1.05 8.44 15.99
CA ILE A 394 -0.94 7.94 17.36
C ILE A 394 -1.87 6.74 17.56
N LEU A 395 -3.11 6.80 17.08
CA LEU A 395 -4.04 5.67 17.15
C LEU A 395 -3.47 4.42 16.47
N HIS A 396 -2.90 4.55 15.27
CA HIS A 396 -2.27 3.43 14.56
C HIS A 396 -1.08 2.87 15.33
N ARG A 397 -0.20 3.76 15.80
CA ARG A 397 0.95 3.44 16.64
C ARG A 397 0.56 2.64 17.88
N GLU A 398 -0.40 3.14 18.66
CA GLU A 398 -0.79 2.53 19.94
C GLU A 398 -1.64 1.26 19.77
N ALA A 399 -2.43 1.18 18.71
CA ALA A 399 -3.16 -0.04 18.40
C ALA A 399 -2.24 -1.21 18.00
N ARG A 400 -1.03 -0.92 17.51
CA ARG A 400 -0.06 -1.91 17.05
C ARG A 400 0.97 -2.30 18.10
N ASP A 401 1.45 -1.35 18.91
CA ASP A 401 2.67 -1.55 19.68
C ASP A 401 2.54 -2.53 20.86
N GLY A 402 1.32 -2.80 21.33
CA GLY A 402 1.09 -3.66 22.49
C GLY A 402 1.70 -3.10 23.79
N THR A 403 1.26 -3.61 24.94
CA THR A 403 1.72 -3.11 26.25
C THR A 403 3.21 -3.38 26.48
N THR A 404 4.05 -2.36 26.34
CA THR A 404 5.37 -2.32 26.99
C THR A 404 5.37 -1.48 28.26
N SER A 405 4.32 -0.69 28.51
CA SER A 405 4.17 0.21 29.67
C SER A 405 2.69 0.37 30.03
N SER A 406 2.37 0.49 31.32
CA SER A 406 1.01 0.78 31.78
C SER A 406 0.70 2.27 31.63
N ASP A 407 0.31 2.71 30.43
CA ASP A 407 -0.01 4.12 30.14
C ASP A 407 -1.46 4.29 29.67
N LYS A 408 -1.88 5.54 29.43
CA LYS A 408 -3.27 5.81 29.02
C LYS A 408 -3.61 5.22 27.65
N TYR A 409 -2.62 4.91 26.81
CA TYR A 409 -2.82 4.44 25.45
C TYR A 409 -3.06 2.92 25.38
N ASP A 410 -2.84 2.18 26.47
CA ASP A 410 -3.12 0.74 26.55
C ASP A 410 -4.55 0.37 26.11
N VAL A 411 -5.48 1.30 26.31
CA VAL A 411 -6.88 1.12 25.91
C VAL A 411 -7.07 1.07 24.39
N CYS A 412 -6.07 1.49 23.60
CA CYS A 412 -6.08 1.42 22.14
C CYS A 412 -5.86 0.01 21.60
N MET A 413 -5.41 -0.95 22.43
CA MET A 413 -5.31 -2.35 22.03
C MET A 413 -6.68 -3.01 21.94
N LYS A 414 -6.80 -4.08 21.15
CA LYS A 414 -8.07 -4.82 20.98
C LYS A 414 -8.64 -5.28 22.31
N GLN A 415 -9.79 -4.74 22.69
CA GLN A 415 -10.52 -5.13 23.90
C GLN A 415 -11.59 -6.18 23.58
N SER A 416 -11.69 -7.21 24.42
CA SER A 416 -12.72 -8.24 24.28
C SER A 416 -14.12 -7.65 24.42
N GLY A 417 -15.05 -8.06 23.55
CA GLY A 417 -16.45 -7.60 23.59
C GLY A 417 -16.69 -6.16 23.10
N LYS A 418 -15.67 -5.48 22.56
CA LYS A 418 -15.81 -4.14 21.95
C LYS A 418 -15.84 -4.22 20.44
N THR A 419 -16.71 -3.42 19.81
CA THR A 419 -16.73 -3.26 18.35
C THR A 419 -15.52 -2.42 17.90
N LYS A 420 -15.19 -2.42 16.61
CA LYS A 420 -14.16 -1.49 16.10
C LYS A 420 -14.53 -0.02 16.32
N THR A 421 -15.82 0.31 16.28
CA THR A 421 -16.32 1.65 16.54
C THR A 421 -16.16 2.02 18.01
N ASP A 422 -16.42 1.09 18.94
CA ASP A 422 -16.11 1.27 20.36
C ASP A 422 -14.63 1.54 20.55
N MET A 423 -13.76 0.76 19.90
CA MET A 423 -12.31 0.93 20.00
C MET A 423 -11.83 2.28 19.46
N LEU A 424 -12.43 2.76 18.36
CA LEU A 424 -12.16 4.10 17.82
C LEU A 424 -12.54 5.18 18.84
N ALA A 425 -13.70 5.05 19.50
CA ALA A 425 -14.14 5.99 20.53
C ALA A 425 -13.28 5.93 21.80
N ILE A 426 -12.96 4.74 22.31
CA ILE A 426 -12.11 4.53 23.49
C ILE A 426 -10.71 5.11 23.25
N CYS A 427 -10.07 4.71 22.15
CA CYS A 427 -8.70 5.14 21.86
C CYS A 427 -8.61 6.65 21.60
N SER A 428 -9.52 7.21 20.80
CA SER A 428 -9.55 8.67 20.58
C SER A 428 -9.86 9.44 21.86
N SER A 429 -10.70 8.91 22.75
CA SER A 429 -10.95 9.51 24.06
C SER A 429 -9.69 9.54 24.93
N ALA A 430 -8.91 8.46 24.94
CA ALA A 430 -7.65 8.41 25.68
C ALA A 430 -6.57 9.34 25.15
N ILE A 431 -6.42 9.39 23.83
CA ILE A 431 -5.47 10.29 23.17
C ILE A 431 -5.84 11.76 23.46
N LEU A 432 -7.12 12.13 23.39
CA LEU A 432 -7.57 13.51 23.60
C LEU A 432 -7.78 13.87 25.09
N GLU A 433 -7.90 12.87 25.96
CA GLU A 433 -8.43 12.98 27.32
C GLU A 433 -9.78 13.72 27.39
N LEU A 434 -10.65 13.38 26.43
CA LEU A 434 -12.00 13.91 26.28
C LEU A 434 -12.95 12.75 25.99
N ASN A 435 -14.21 12.92 26.35
CA ASN A 435 -15.25 11.97 25.96
C ASN A 435 -15.63 12.17 24.48
N THR A 436 -15.11 11.32 23.59
CA THR A 436 -15.44 11.38 22.16
C THR A 436 -16.68 10.57 21.79
N LYS A 437 -17.27 9.82 22.73
CA LYS A 437 -18.47 9.01 22.47
C LYS A 437 -19.64 9.81 21.87
N PRO A 438 -20.01 11.01 22.37
CA PRO A 438 -21.12 11.77 21.79
C PRO A 438 -20.92 12.10 20.30
N PHE A 439 -19.69 12.33 19.88
CA PHE A 439 -19.35 12.56 18.47
C PHE A 439 -19.67 11.34 17.59
N PHE A 440 -19.23 10.14 18.01
CA PHE A 440 -19.52 8.91 17.27
C PHE A 440 -21.01 8.51 17.32
N GLU A 441 -21.69 8.82 18.42
CA GLU A 441 -23.15 8.64 18.55
C GLU A 441 -23.92 9.59 17.62
N ALA A 442 -23.52 10.86 17.53
CA ALA A 442 -24.12 11.85 16.63
C ALA A 442 -24.00 11.40 15.16
N TRP A 443 -22.85 10.84 14.78
CA TRP A 443 -22.64 10.26 13.46
C TRP A 443 -23.35 8.92 13.25
N LYS A 444 -23.78 8.25 14.32
CA LYS A 444 -24.20 6.84 14.30
C LYS A 444 -23.15 5.96 13.61
N ALA A 445 -21.88 6.22 13.93
CA ALA A 445 -20.74 5.57 13.31
C ALA A 445 -20.86 4.04 13.43
N GLY A 446 -20.53 3.32 12.36
CA GLY A 446 -20.59 1.85 12.32
C GLY A 446 -21.97 1.25 12.02
N VAL A 447 -23.04 2.05 11.91
CA VAL A 447 -24.37 1.57 11.48
C VAL A 447 -24.44 1.46 9.95
N ILE A 448 -24.62 0.26 9.40
CA ILE A 448 -24.59 0.06 7.93
C ILE A 448 -25.98 -0.18 7.35
N GLY A 449 -26.24 0.33 6.15
CA GLY A 449 -27.42 -0.05 5.38
C GLY A 449 -27.24 -1.45 4.79
N ILE A 450 -28.20 -2.35 5.03
CA ILE A 450 -28.14 -3.76 4.57
C ILE A 450 -29.18 -4.10 3.51
N GLY A 451 -30.08 -3.18 3.18
CA GLY A 451 -31.06 -3.37 2.13
C GLY A 451 -32.19 -2.35 2.17
N ASN A 452 -33.17 -2.56 1.31
CA ASN A 452 -34.40 -1.79 1.27
C ASN A 452 -35.58 -2.73 1.08
N VAL A 453 -36.62 -2.58 1.90
CA VAL A 453 -37.88 -3.34 1.79
C VAL A 453 -39.03 -2.35 1.77
N GLY A 454 -39.83 -2.36 0.70
CA GLY A 454 -41.00 -1.49 0.57
C GLY A 454 -40.67 0.01 0.56
N GLY A 455 -39.49 0.40 0.10
CA GLY A 455 -39.04 1.80 0.09
C GLY A 455 -38.40 2.26 1.40
N GLN A 456 -38.40 1.43 2.45
CA GLN A 456 -37.72 1.71 3.71
C GLN A 456 -36.35 1.04 3.76
N ASN A 457 -35.32 1.83 4.10
CA ASN A 457 -33.98 1.31 4.31
C ASN A 457 -33.90 0.49 5.60
N ILE A 458 -33.21 -0.63 5.53
CA ILE A 458 -32.91 -1.49 6.67
C ILE A 458 -31.47 -1.25 7.08
N TYR A 459 -31.25 -1.09 8.38
CA TYR A 459 -29.95 -0.81 8.97
C TYR A 459 -29.53 -1.90 9.93
N ASP A 460 -28.25 -2.23 9.92
CA ASP A 460 -27.58 -3.06 10.91
C ASP A 460 -26.74 -2.16 11.83
N ALA A 461 -27.11 -2.14 13.11
CA ALA A 461 -26.45 -1.35 14.15
C ALA A 461 -25.44 -2.16 14.98
N THR A 462 -25.20 -3.44 14.68
CA THR A 462 -24.26 -4.30 15.42
C THR A 462 -22.82 -3.77 15.39
N GLY A 463 -22.48 -3.02 14.34
CA GLY A 463 -21.21 -2.33 14.18
C GLY A 463 -21.07 -1.01 14.92
N GLY A 464 -22.15 -0.50 15.52
CA GLY A 464 -22.21 0.83 16.13
C GLY A 464 -21.52 0.93 17.49
N ILE A 465 -21.65 2.12 18.10
CA ILE A 465 -21.28 2.34 19.50
C ILE A 465 -22.19 1.51 20.40
N THR A 466 -21.59 0.71 21.27
CA THR A 466 -22.31 -0.13 22.23
C THR A 466 -23.05 0.73 23.26
N SER A 467 -24.31 0.36 23.55
CA SER A 467 -25.10 1.03 24.59
C SER A 467 -24.38 0.96 25.95
N GLY A 468 -24.30 2.10 26.64
CA GLY A 468 -23.57 2.18 27.91
C GLY A 468 -22.06 2.08 27.78
N LEU A 469 -21.48 2.22 26.58
CA LEU A 469 -20.03 2.32 26.40
C LEU A 469 -19.48 3.41 27.34
N ASP A 470 -18.52 3.03 28.17
CA ASP A 470 -17.67 3.91 28.93
C ASP A 470 -16.32 3.99 28.23
N THR A 471 -15.89 5.20 27.88
CA THR A 471 -14.58 5.47 27.27
C THR A 471 -13.49 5.70 28.31
N GLY A 472 -13.83 5.79 29.59
CA GLY A 472 -12.93 6.15 30.69
C GLY A 472 -12.78 7.67 30.89
N TYR A 473 -13.44 8.49 30.07
CA TYR A 473 -13.34 9.95 30.11
C TYR A 473 -14.72 10.60 30.19
N THR A 474 -14.86 11.60 31.07
CA THR A 474 -16.12 12.33 31.29
C THR A 474 -16.06 13.79 30.81
N THR A 475 -14.87 14.34 30.62
CA THR A 475 -14.67 15.72 30.13
C THR A 475 -15.25 15.87 28.74
N VAL A 476 -16.23 16.77 28.58
CA VAL A 476 -16.90 17.01 27.30
C VAL A 476 -16.06 17.98 26.45
N PRO A 477 -15.86 17.71 25.15
CA PRO A 477 -15.24 18.67 24.23
C PRO A 477 -16.00 20.00 24.21
N SER A 478 -15.27 21.13 24.24
CA SER A 478 -15.86 22.48 24.18
C SER A 478 -15.09 23.34 23.16
N PRO A 479 -15.72 23.77 22.05
CA PRO A 479 -17.06 23.40 21.58
C PRO A 479 -17.16 21.90 21.29
N THR A 480 -18.39 21.35 21.19
CA THR A 480 -18.56 19.91 20.92
C THR A 480 -18.05 19.58 19.50
N ILE A 481 -17.47 18.39 19.33
CA ILE A 481 -16.80 18.01 18.06
C ILE A 481 -17.83 17.98 16.93
N GLU A 482 -19.01 17.40 17.16
CA GLU A 482 -20.08 17.27 16.18
C GLU A 482 -20.68 18.61 15.74
N SER A 483 -20.50 19.68 16.53
CA SER A 483 -20.91 21.04 16.16
C SER A 483 -19.95 21.71 15.17
N TYR A 484 -18.74 21.15 14.98
CA TYR A 484 -17.74 21.73 14.10
C TYR A 484 -18.10 21.52 12.62
N VAL A 485 -18.27 22.63 11.90
CA VAL A 485 -18.62 22.65 10.47
C VAL A 485 -17.61 23.45 9.64
N GLY A 486 -16.40 23.64 10.16
CA GLY A 486 -15.37 24.51 9.58
C GLY A 486 -15.51 25.96 10.05
N GLY A 487 -14.36 26.63 10.24
CA GLY A 487 -14.28 28.09 10.30
C GLY A 487 -14.20 28.65 8.89
N LEU A 488 -14.81 29.82 8.66
CA LEU A 488 -14.64 30.59 7.42
C LEU A 488 -13.18 30.96 7.17
#